data_AF-A0A7J7M137-F1
#
_entry.id   AF-A0A7J7M137-F1
#
_cell.length_a   1.000
_cell.length_b   1.000
_cell.length_c   1.000
_cell.angle_alpha   90.00
_cell.angle_beta   90.00
_cell.angle_gamma   90.00
#
_symmetry.space_group_name_H-M   'P 1'
#
loop_
_entity.id
_entity.type
_entity.pdbx_description
1 polymer ?
#
loop_
_entity_poly.entity_id
_entity_poly.type
_entity_poly.pdbx_seq_one_letter_code
_entity_poly.pdbx_strand_id
1 'polypeptide(L)'
;MEVVEAASLNPPKKPSICNECNLNPSKYTCPGCSLRSCSLPCVKSHKQRTSCMGKRPRSEFVPFSQFDDNLLISDYNLLEEVKRVADSAQRLRNGLCGKPYFKLPDKLRFLKNAAYRRNTKLLLLPSGMSMREKNNSWYNIKKKSIFWTIEWRFHSADVVLTDHGVFIDGEEETD
;
A
#
# COMPACT_ATOMS: atom_id res chain seq x y z
N MET A 1 5.50 33.71 35.28
CA MET A 1 5.49 34.22 33.89
C MET A 1 4.56 33.30 33.12
N GLU A 2 3.27 33.58 33.18
CA GLU A 2 2.23 32.79 32.50
C GLU A 2 2.15 33.28 31.05
N VAL A 3 2.53 32.40 30.12
CA VAL A 3 2.31 32.62 28.69
C VAL A 3 0.86 32.27 28.38
N VAL A 4 0.04 33.30 28.21
CA VAL A 4 -1.34 33.18 27.73
C VAL A 4 -1.32 32.84 26.24
N GLU A 5 -1.74 31.61 25.92
CA GLU A 5 -1.85 31.12 24.55
C GLU A 5 -3.17 31.59 23.94
N ALA A 6 -3.09 32.56 23.02
CA ALA A 6 -4.25 33.12 22.33
C ALA A 6 -4.78 32.12 21.29
N ALA A 7 -5.83 31.40 21.64
CA ALA A 7 -6.58 30.56 20.70
C ALA A 7 -7.26 31.43 19.63
N SER A 8 -6.79 31.30 18.38
CA SER A 8 -7.38 31.96 17.21
C SER A 8 -8.74 31.34 16.89
N LEU A 9 -9.82 31.95 17.41
CA LEU A 9 -11.20 31.59 17.10
C LEU A 9 -11.54 32.04 15.68
N ASN A 10 -11.42 31.13 14.72
CA ASN A 10 -12.01 31.34 13.39
C ASN A 10 -13.54 31.46 13.54
N PRO A 11 -14.18 32.57 13.13
CA PRO A 11 -15.62 32.73 13.24
C PRO A 11 -16.36 31.66 12.41
N PRO A 12 -17.53 31.19 12.85
CA PRO A 12 -18.30 30.16 12.14
C PRO A 12 -18.67 30.66 10.74
N LYS A 13 -18.02 30.10 9.73
CA LYS A 13 -18.32 30.39 8.31
C LYS A 13 -19.79 30.01 8.06
N LYS A 14 -20.62 31.00 7.72
CA LYS A 14 -22.01 30.76 7.30
C LYS A 14 -22.04 29.65 6.23
N PRO A 15 -22.94 28.67 6.32
CA PRO A 15 -22.99 27.59 5.33
C PRO A 15 -23.30 28.21 3.97
N SER A 16 -22.34 28.16 3.06
CA SER A 16 -22.55 28.65 1.71
C SER A 16 -23.58 27.80 1.00
N ILE A 17 -24.38 28.43 0.15
CA ILE A 17 -25.43 27.75 -0.61
C ILE A 17 -24.80 26.97 -1.79
N CYS A 18 -25.49 25.93 -2.27
CA CYS A 18 -25.12 25.20 -3.49
C CYS A 18 -25.16 26.11 -4.72
N ASN A 19 -24.08 26.17 -5.49
CA ASN A 19 -23.99 27.00 -6.69
C ASN A 19 -24.76 26.45 -7.91
N GLU A 20 -25.24 25.20 -7.86
CA GLU A 20 -26.03 24.62 -8.95
C GLU A 20 -27.53 24.77 -8.73
N CYS A 21 -28.03 24.34 -7.56
CA CYS A 21 -29.47 24.38 -7.30
C CYS A 21 -29.91 25.63 -6.53
N ASN A 22 -29.01 26.33 -5.83
CA ASN A 22 -29.31 27.49 -4.98
C ASN A 22 -30.34 27.27 -3.86
N LEU A 23 -30.78 26.02 -3.62
CA LEU A 23 -31.81 25.70 -2.62
C LEU A 23 -31.22 25.24 -1.28
N ASN A 24 -30.20 24.38 -1.33
CA ASN A 24 -29.66 23.69 -0.16
C ASN A 24 -28.26 24.22 0.20
N PRO A 25 -27.85 24.12 1.48
CA PRO A 25 -26.47 24.39 1.87
C PRO A 25 -25.50 23.45 1.15
N SER A 26 -24.34 23.98 0.75
CA SER A 26 -23.29 23.23 0.08
C SER A 26 -22.66 22.21 1.02
N LYS A 27 -22.49 20.98 0.53
CA LYS A 27 -21.84 19.88 1.26
C LYS A 27 -20.50 19.48 0.66
N TYR A 28 -20.32 19.70 -0.64
CA TYR A 28 -19.14 19.28 -1.40
C TYR A 28 -18.55 20.46 -2.16
N THR A 29 -17.24 20.42 -2.40
CA THR A 29 -16.52 21.39 -3.23
C THR A 29 -15.75 20.63 -4.31
N CYS A 30 -15.91 21.03 -5.57
CA CYS A 30 -15.21 20.41 -6.68
C CYS A 30 -13.71 20.78 -6.65
N PRO A 31 -12.77 19.82 -6.67
CA PRO A 31 -11.34 20.13 -6.61
C PRO A 31 -10.78 20.72 -7.92
N GLY A 32 -11.52 20.64 -9.03
CA GLY A 32 -11.10 21.19 -10.33
C GLY A 32 -11.48 22.65 -10.54
N CYS A 33 -12.68 23.06 -10.12
CA CYS A 33 -13.21 24.42 -10.34
C CYS A 33 -13.67 25.12 -9.06
N SER A 34 -13.46 24.51 -7.89
CA SER A 34 -13.87 25.03 -6.57
C SER A 34 -15.38 25.29 -6.42
N LEU A 35 -16.21 24.77 -7.33
CA LEU A 35 -17.65 24.94 -7.31
C LEU A 35 -18.29 24.15 -6.16
N ARG A 36 -19.16 24.80 -5.40
CA ARG A 36 -19.84 24.24 -4.23
C ARG A 36 -21.16 23.59 -4.61
N SER A 37 -21.42 22.39 -4.12
CA SER A 37 -22.61 21.60 -4.45
C SER A 37 -23.20 20.92 -3.21
N CYS A 38 -24.52 20.72 -3.16
CA CYS A 38 -25.20 20.08 -2.03
C CYS A 38 -25.30 18.55 -2.15
N SER A 39 -25.31 18.01 -3.36
CA SER A 39 -25.65 16.61 -3.62
C SER A 39 -25.02 16.07 -4.90
N LEU A 40 -25.01 14.75 -5.07
CA LEU A 40 -24.45 14.09 -6.26
C LEU A 40 -25.09 14.57 -7.59
N PRO A 41 -26.42 14.80 -7.68
CA PRO A 41 -27.02 15.41 -8.87
C PRO A 41 -26.41 16.77 -9.22
N CYS A 42 -26.19 17.64 -8.23
CA CYS A 42 -25.51 18.93 -8.43
C CYS A 42 -24.04 18.76 -8.84
N VAL A 43 -23.35 17.75 -8.29
CA VAL A 43 -21.98 17.43 -8.73
C VAL A 43 -21.94 17.00 -10.20
N LYS A 44 -22.88 16.16 -10.64
CA LYS A 44 -22.93 15.70 -12.04
C LYS A 44 -23.37 16.80 -12.99
N SER A 45 -24.38 17.58 -12.59
CA SER A 45 -24.92 18.68 -13.40
C SER A 45 -23.87 19.75 -13.70
N HIS A 46 -23.10 20.21 -12.70
CA HIS A 46 -22.03 21.18 -12.98
C HIS A 46 -20.95 20.61 -13.88
N LYS A 47 -20.54 19.35 -13.69
CA LYS A 47 -19.52 18.71 -14.52
C LYS A 47 -19.94 18.66 -15.98
N GLN A 48 -21.21 18.37 -16.24
CA GLN A 48 -21.77 18.38 -17.59
C GLN A 48 -21.87 19.80 -18.15
N ARG A 49 -22.39 20.74 -17.37
CA ARG A 49 -22.60 22.14 -17.80
C ARG A 49 -21.29 22.90 -18.06
N THR A 50 -20.27 22.66 -17.24
CA THR A 50 -18.97 23.37 -17.30
C THR A 50 -17.87 22.54 -17.97
N SER A 51 -18.19 21.34 -18.47
CA SER A 51 -17.21 20.37 -18.97
C SER A 51 -16.05 20.13 -18.00
N CYS A 52 -16.32 20.19 -16.69
CA CYS A 52 -15.30 20.04 -15.66
C CYS A 52 -14.95 18.57 -15.43
N MET A 53 -13.67 18.21 -15.55
CA MET A 53 -13.18 16.87 -15.23
C MET A 53 -13.32 16.51 -13.74
N GLY A 54 -13.44 17.52 -12.87
CA GLY A 54 -13.51 17.35 -11.43
C GLY A 54 -12.21 16.83 -10.80
N LYS A 55 -11.09 17.02 -11.49
CA LYS A 55 -9.73 16.77 -10.98
C LYS A 55 -9.00 18.11 -10.90
N ARG A 56 -8.22 18.32 -9.85
CA ARG A 56 -7.35 19.50 -9.71
C ARG A 56 -6.29 19.47 -10.83
N PRO A 57 -6.04 20.57 -11.56
CA PRO A 57 -4.89 20.64 -12.46
C PRO A 57 -3.61 20.51 -11.62
N ARG A 58 -2.74 19.57 -11.97
CA ARG A 58 -1.51 19.26 -11.22
C ARG A 58 -0.22 19.71 -11.92
N SER A 59 -0.32 20.20 -13.16
CA SER A 59 0.85 20.53 -14.00
C SER A 59 0.79 21.97 -14.52
N GLU A 60 0.09 22.86 -13.81
CA GLU A 60 0.04 24.27 -14.17
C GLU A 60 1.32 24.95 -13.70
N PHE A 61 1.89 25.79 -14.56
CA PHE A 61 3.09 26.53 -14.20
C PHE A 61 2.76 27.55 -13.11
N VAL A 62 3.49 27.47 -12.00
CA VAL A 62 3.38 28.43 -10.90
C VAL A 62 4.68 29.24 -10.83
N PRO A 63 4.61 30.59 -10.91
CA PRO A 63 5.78 31.44 -10.71
C PRO A 63 6.41 31.20 -9.33
N PHE A 64 7.73 31.34 -9.25
CA PHE A 64 8.46 31.08 -8.00
C PHE A 64 7.96 31.92 -6.81
N SER A 65 7.46 33.14 -7.07
CA SER A 65 6.90 34.02 -6.04
C SER A 65 5.62 33.48 -5.38
N GLN A 66 4.94 32.52 -6.02
CA GLN A 66 3.71 31.89 -5.53
C GLN A 66 3.93 30.41 -5.16
N PHE A 67 5.19 29.95 -5.16
CA PHE A 67 5.54 28.59 -4.79
C PHE A 67 5.44 28.45 -3.26
N ASP A 68 4.47 27.66 -2.79
CA ASP A 68 4.22 27.40 -1.37
C ASP A 68 4.52 25.95 -0.99
N ASP A 69 4.61 25.67 0.31
CA ASP A 69 4.88 24.31 0.81
C ASP A 69 3.75 23.33 0.42
N ASN A 70 2.52 23.82 0.25
CA ASN A 70 1.41 22.98 -0.18
C ASN A 70 1.60 22.48 -1.61
N LEU A 71 2.14 23.32 -2.50
CA LEU A 71 2.47 22.96 -3.87
C LEU A 71 3.60 21.91 -3.88
N LEU A 72 4.64 22.10 -3.06
CA LEU A 72 5.72 21.11 -2.91
C LEU A 72 5.17 19.73 -2.46
N ILE A 73 4.29 19.71 -1.46
CA ILE A 73 3.65 18.46 -0.99
C ILE A 73 2.78 17.84 -2.08
N SER A 74 2.05 18.66 -2.83
CA SER A 74 1.24 18.20 -3.96
C SER A 74 2.11 17.52 -5.04
N ASP A 75 3.25 18.11 -5.37
CA ASP A 75 4.19 17.59 -6.36
C ASP A 75 4.85 16.29 -5.89
N TYR A 76 5.27 16.23 -4.62
CA TYR A 76 5.77 15.00 -4.02
C TYR A 76 4.73 13.87 -4.09
N ASN A 77 3.48 14.15 -3.73
CA ASN A 77 2.40 13.17 -3.79
C ASN A 77 2.14 12.71 -5.23
N LEU A 78 2.25 13.60 -6.21
CA LEU A 78 2.16 13.24 -7.63
C LEU A 78 3.25 12.24 -8.01
N LEU A 79 4.51 12.47 -7.61
CA LEU A 79 5.62 11.55 -7.91
C LEU A 79 5.41 10.17 -7.27
N GLU A 80 4.94 10.12 -6.02
CA GLU A 80 4.61 8.86 -5.34
C GLU A 80 3.43 8.13 -5.99
N GLU A 81 2.38 8.85 -6.42
CA GLU A 81 1.27 8.27 -7.18
C GLU A 81 1.76 7.67 -8.52
N VAL A 82 2.59 8.40 -9.26
CA VAL A 82 3.15 7.94 -10.55
C VAL A 82 3.99 6.68 -10.34
N LYS A 83 4.85 6.66 -9.33
CA LYS A 83 5.64 5.48 -8.95
C LYS A 83 4.74 4.28 -8.65
N ARG A 84 3.69 4.45 -7.85
CA ARG A 84 2.73 3.37 -7.54
C ARG A 84 2.05 2.82 -8.80
N VAL A 85 1.63 3.70 -9.71
CA VAL A 85 0.99 3.30 -10.98
C VAL A 85 1.98 2.56 -11.87
N ALA A 86 3.22 3.06 -12.00
CA ALA A 86 4.28 2.41 -12.76
C ALA A 86 4.60 1.01 -12.21
N ASP A 87 4.75 0.88 -10.88
CA ASP A 87 4.96 -0.41 -10.22
C ASP A 87 3.79 -1.37 -10.45
N SER A 88 2.55 -0.88 -10.39
CA SER A 88 1.36 -1.68 -10.67
C SER A 88 1.30 -2.15 -12.12
N ALA A 89 1.59 -1.26 -13.07
CA ALA A 89 1.66 -1.57 -14.48
C ALA A 89 2.80 -2.56 -14.77
N GLN A 90 3.96 -2.42 -14.12
CA GLN A 90 5.06 -3.37 -14.20
C GLN A 90 4.64 -4.76 -13.71
N ARG A 91 3.95 -4.84 -12.55
CA ARG A 91 3.39 -6.09 -12.04
C ARG A 91 2.40 -6.73 -13.01
N LEU A 92 1.52 -5.94 -13.65
CA LEU A 92 0.54 -6.43 -14.60
C LEU A 92 1.18 -6.88 -15.93
N ARG A 93 2.13 -6.10 -16.47
CA ARG A 93 2.86 -6.45 -17.70
C ARG A 93 3.65 -7.74 -17.55
N ASN A 94 4.24 -7.97 -16.38
CA ASN A 94 4.89 -9.25 -16.06
C ASN A 94 3.93 -10.45 -16.12
N GLY A 95 2.61 -10.23 -16.05
CA GLY A 95 1.59 -11.27 -16.22
C GLY A 95 1.12 -11.50 -17.66
N LEU A 96 1.29 -10.54 -18.58
CA LEU A 96 0.68 -10.57 -19.92
C LEU A 96 1.66 -10.88 -21.07
N CYS A 97 2.93 -10.46 -20.97
CA CYS A 97 3.90 -10.58 -22.08
C CYS A 97 5.07 -11.51 -21.72
N GLY A 98 4.85 -12.81 -21.86
CA GLY A 98 5.78 -13.67 -22.60
C GLY A 98 7.10 -14.11 -21.97
N LYS A 99 7.24 -14.14 -20.64
CA LYS A 99 8.34 -14.86 -19.98
C LYS A 99 7.87 -15.25 -18.55
N PRO A 100 7.76 -16.55 -18.18
CA PRO A 100 7.26 -16.94 -16.86
C PRO A 100 8.32 -16.66 -15.79
N TYR A 101 8.29 -15.47 -15.17
CA TYR A 101 9.24 -15.07 -14.13
C TYR A 101 8.61 -14.95 -12.74
N PHE A 102 7.55 -15.72 -12.48
CA PHE A 102 7.30 -16.27 -11.15
C PHE A 102 7.97 -17.65 -10.99
N LYS A 103 9.15 -17.86 -11.60
CA LYS A 103 9.97 -19.01 -11.22
C LYS A 103 10.41 -18.77 -9.80
N LEU A 104 9.78 -19.51 -8.89
CA LEU A 104 10.19 -19.56 -7.51
C LEU A 104 11.71 -19.82 -7.47
N PRO A 105 12.51 -18.98 -6.80
CA PRO A 105 13.96 -19.16 -6.73
C PRO A 105 14.32 -20.61 -6.43
N ASP A 106 15.37 -21.12 -7.06
CA ASP A 106 15.72 -22.56 -7.01
C ASP A 106 15.80 -23.08 -5.57
N LYS A 107 16.41 -22.30 -4.66
CA LYS A 107 16.49 -22.60 -3.21
C LYS A 107 15.11 -22.87 -2.60
N LEU A 108 14.13 -22.00 -2.88
CA LEU A 108 12.77 -22.13 -2.37
C LEU A 108 12.01 -23.27 -3.05
N ARG A 109 12.27 -23.52 -4.34
CA ARG A 109 11.72 -24.70 -5.05
C ARG A 109 12.22 -26.00 -4.44
N PHE A 110 13.51 -26.11 -4.17
CA PHE A 110 14.09 -27.29 -3.53
C PHE A 110 13.55 -27.49 -2.11
N LEU A 111 13.46 -26.41 -1.32
CA LEU A 111 12.86 -26.45 0.02
C LEU A 111 11.40 -26.91 -0.01
N LYS A 112 10.58 -26.32 -0.89
CA LYS A 112 9.17 -26.71 -1.04
C LYS A 112 9.02 -28.18 -1.44
N ASN A 113 9.82 -28.64 -2.39
CA ASN A 113 9.79 -30.04 -2.83
C ASN A 113 10.27 -30.99 -1.73
N ALA A 114 11.30 -30.61 -0.97
CA ALA A 114 11.79 -31.38 0.18
C ALA A 114 10.74 -31.47 1.28
N ALA A 115 10.02 -30.38 1.58
CA ALA A 115 8.92 -30.37 2.55
C ALA A 115 7.76 -31.24 2.07
N TYR A 116 7.38 -31.13 0.80
CA TYR A 116 6.31 -31.93 0.20
C TYR A 116 6.59 -33.44 0.29
N ARG A 117 7.84 -33.86 0.03
CA ARG A 117 8.24 -35.28 0.17
C ARG A 117 8.16 -35.80 1.61
N ARG A 118 8.21 -34.91 2.60
CA ARG A 118 8.04 -35.23 4.03
C ARG A 118 6.61 -34.94 4.51
N ASN A 119 5.64 -34.97 3.60
CA ASN A 119 4.22 -34.67 3.88
C ASN A 119 3.98 -33.31 4.56
N THR A 120 4.89 -32.35 4.40
CA THR A 120 4.78 -31.00 4.97
C THR A 120 4.37 -30.00 3.90
N LYS A 121 3.20 -29.37 4.08
CA LYS A 121 2.68 -28.36 3.15
C LYS A 121 3.31 -26.99 3.41
N LEU A 122 4.30 -26.62 2.62
CA LEU A 122 4.94 -25.30 2.71
C LEU A 122 4.22 -24.25 1.84
N LEU A 123 3.62 -23.25 2.49
CA LEU A 123 3.03 -22.06 1.86
C LEU A 123 4.04 -20.91 1.87
N LEU A 124 4.36 -20.35 0.70
CA LEU A 124 5.34 -19.28 0.56
C LEU A 124 4.65 -17.94 0.34
N LEU A 125 5.02 -16.95 1.16
CA LEU A 125 4.54 -15.57 1.01
C LEU A 125 5.21 -14.86 -0.19
N PRO A 126 4.60 -13.79 -0.75
CA PRO A 126 5.21 -12.96 -1.79
C PRO A 126 6.53 -12.28 -1.36
N SER A 127 7.39 -11.92 -2.33
CA SER A 127 8.77 -11.49 -2.11
C SER A 127 8.96 -10.11 -1.47
N GLY A 128 7.89 -9.38 -1.17
CA GLY A 128 7.94 -8.08 -0.48
C GLY A 128 7.25 -8.08 0.89
N MET A 129 7.00 -9.26 1.46
CA MET A 129 6.45 -9.37 2.80
C MET A 129 7.58 -9.53 3.82
N SER A 130 7.55 -8.73 4.88
CA SER A 130 8.54 -8.76 5.97
C SER A 130 8.69 -10.15 6.61
N MET A 131 7.58 -10.90 6.72
CA MET A 131 7.59 -12.28 7.22
C MET A 131 8.38 -13.24 6.33
N ARG A 132 8.43 -12.99 5.01
CA ARG A 132 9.28 -13.78 4.10
C ARG A 132 10.74 -13.37 4.22
N GLU A 133 11.01 -12.10 4.41
CA GLU A 133 12.38 -11.57 4.57
C GLU A 133 13.04 -12.09 5.85
N LYS A 134 12.27 -12.22 6.94
CA LYS A 134 12.74 -12.81 8.21
C LYS A 134 12.93 -14.33 8.16
N ASN A 135 12.36 -15.01 7.17
CA ASN A 135 12.42 -16.48 7.11
C ASN A 135 13.76 -16.94 6.52
N ASN A 136 14.57 -17.58 7.37
CA ASN A 136 15.87 -18.15 7.01
C ASN A 136 15.82 -19.68 6.82
N SER A 137 14.64 -20.27 6.58
CA SER A 137 14.51 -21.70 6.34
C SER A 137 15.19 -22.10 5.03
N TRP A 138 15.94 -23.19 5.05
CA TRP A 138 16.69 -23.66 3.89
C TRP A 138 16.81 -25.18 3.87
N TYR A 139 17.08 -25.73 2.69
CA TYR A 139 17.23 -27.17 2.49
C TYR A 139 18.67 -27.52 2.18
N ASN A 140 19.25 -28.43 2.95
CA ASN A 140 20.56 -29.01 2.70
C ASN A 140 20.41 -30.26 1.84
N ILE A 141 20.84 -30.17 0.58
CA ILE A 141 20.75 -31.27 -0.38
C ILE A 141 21.66 -32.43 0.03
N LYS A 142 22.88 -32.16 0.53
CA LYS A 142 23.86 -33.19 0.89
C LYS A 142 23.39 -34.04 2.06
N LYS A 143 22.87 -33.37 3.10
CA LYS A 143 22.35 -34.05 4.30
C LYS A 143 20.93 -34.58 4.11
N LYS A 144 20.26 -34.26 2.99
CA LYS A 144 18.82 -34.44 2.79
C LYS A 144 18.05 -33.96 4.03
N SER A 145 18.32 -32.75 4.51
CA SER A 145 17.73 -32.21 5.75
C SER A 145 17.19 -30.81 5.53
N ILE A 146 16.04 -30.52 6.13
CA ILE A 146 15.48 -29.16 6.14
C ILE A 146 15.84 -28.50 7.46
N PHE A 147 16.33 -27.27 7.38
CA PHE A 147 16.57 -26.39 8.51
C PHE A 147 15.48 -25.33 8.52
N TRP A 148 14.70 -25.28 9.60
CA TRP A 148 13.53 -24.43 9.72
C TRP A 148 13.84 -23.15 10.50
N THR A 149 13.09 -22.10 10.18
CA THR A 149 12.88 -20.95 11.05
C THR A 149 11.52 -21.13 11.73
N ILE A 150 11.51 -21.13 13.06
CA ILE A 150 10.31 -21.32 13.87
C ILE A 150 10.08 -20.05 14.68
N GLU A 151 8.85 -19.55 14.66
CA GLU A 151 8.42 -18.45 15.52
C GLU A 151 7.55 -19.02 16.64
N TRP A 152 8.07 -18.99 17.86
CA TRP A 152 7.39 -19.39 19.07
C TRP A 152 6.60 -18.22 19.64
N ARG A 153 5.30 -18.42 19.89
CA ARG A 153 4.42 -17.41 20.48
C ARG A 153 3.85 -17.91 21.81
N PHE A 154 4.27 -17.28 22.89
CA PHE A 154 3.81 -17.61 24.24
C PHE A 154 2.67 -16.67 24.62
N HIS A 155 1.42 -17.09 24.35
CA HIS A 155 0.22 -16.29 24.55
C HIS A 155 0.02 -15.83 26.01
N SER A 156 0.51 -16.59 26.99
CA SER A 156 0.42 -16.23 28.41
C SER A 156 1.41 -15.16 28.86
N ALA A 157 2.52 -14.98 28.12
CA ALA A 157 3.58 -14.03 28.47
C ALA A 157 3.71 -12.87 27.47
N ASP A 158 2.91 -12.87 26.38
CA ASP A 158 3.02 -11.95 25.24
C ASP A 158 4.45 -11.84 24.68
N VAL A 159 5.14 -12.97 24.61
CA VAL A 159 6.52 -13.07 24.11
C VAL A 159 6.55 -13.82 22.78
N VAL A 160 7.26 -13.25 21.81
CA VAL A 160 7.54 -13.86 20.50
C VAL A 160 9.04 -14.11 20.37
N LEU A 161 9.43 -15.37 20.16
CA LEU A 161 10.82 -15.77 19.93
C LEU A 161 10.96 -16.38 18.53
N THR A 162 11.97 -15.94 17.78
CA THR A 162 12.29 -16.54 16.49
C THR A 162 13.58 -17.34 16.61
N ASP A 163 13.51 -18.62 16.29
CA ASP A 163 14.65 -19.52 16.23
C ASP A 163 14.95 -19.91 14.78
N HIS A 164 16.23 -19.99 14.43
CA HIS A 164 16.71 -20.28 13.08
C HIS A 164 17.60 -21.51 13.08
N GLY A 165 17.46 -22.35 12.05
CA GLY A 165 18.31 -23.53 11.92
C GLY A 165 17.83 -24.72 12.74
N VAL A 166 16.56 -24.72 13.15
CA VAL A 166 15.96 -25.84 13.86
C VAL A 166 15.88 -27.04 12.93
N PHE A 167 16.49 -28.14 13.36
CA PHE A 167 16.45 -29.41 12.68
C PHE A 167 15.34 -30.28 13.29
N ILE A 168 14.52 -30.86 12.43
CA ILE A 168 13.47 -31.80 12.83
C ILE A 168 13.74 -33.07 12.04
N ASP A 169 14.18 -34.12 12.74
CA ASP A 169 14.37 -35.44 12.19
C ASP A 169 13.05 -35.95 11.60
N GLY A 170 13.10 -36.38 10.33
CA GLY A 170 12.05 -37.18 9.72
C GLY A 170 12.63 -38.58 9.55
N GLU A 171 12.12 -39.51 10.34
CA GLU A 171 12.32 -40.96 10.43
C GLU A 171 13.33 -41.61 9.47
N GLU A 172 14.18 -42.46 10.07
CA GLU A 172 15.08 -43.42 9.44
C GLU A 172 14.36 -44.20 8.33
N GLU A 173 15.01 -44.24 7.17
CA GLU A 173 14.73 -45.12 6.05
C GLU A 173 14.99 -46.56 6.54
N THR A 174 13.97 -47.25 7.07
CA THR A 174 14.03 -48.70 7.30
C THR A 174 13.87 -49.41 5.96
N ASP A 175 14.91 -50.14 5.56
CA ASP A 175 14.99 -51.05 4.39
C ASP A 175 13.84 -52.07 4.34
#